data_AF-A0A7J5VVZ2-F1
#
_entry.id   AF-A0A7J5VVZ2-F1
#
_cell.length_a   1.000
_cell.length_b   1.000
_cell.length_c   1.000
_cell.angle_alpha   90.00
_cell.angle_beta   90.00
_cell.angle_gamma   90.00
#
_symmetry.space_group_name_H-M   'P 1'
#
loop_
_entity.id
_entity.type
_entity.pdbx_description
1 polymer ?
#
loop_
_entity_poly.entity_id
_entity_poly.type
_entity_poly.pdbx_seq_one_letter_code
_entity_poly.pdbx_strand_id
1 'polypeptide(L)'
;MVRHKVPVLYYDFENGRQKLYQRTLSRLSRLSVPEVKAAGATGAGGPAFAAACQDFQEMLGYLRVINDRKLNAEIMRRHIDFIRHETRNEYTVVVIDSLHKLPFKEFSEQRTGIDAWLRQLEAIRDELHVSFLILSELSRGTKDGYTDTPHMGVFKGSGDIEYSADNALVFSPNWDPLQTSEDQQRQNNLWLVASREHTPGLVARYGLDFPYWGFVEQE
;
A
#
# COMPACT_ATOMS: atom_id res chain seq x y z
N MET A 1 -4.57 -10.39 4.49
CA MET A 1 -4.70 -9.83 5.85
C MET A 1 -6.16 -9.66 6.26
N VAL A 2 -6.92 -8.73 5.68
CA VAL A 2 -8.33 -8.47 6.06
C VAL A 2 -9.22 -9.72 5.96
N ARG A 3 -9.08 -10.53 4.90
CA ARG A 3 -9.79 -11.82 4.75
C ARG A 3 -9.43 -12.86 5.82
N HIS A 4 -8.29 -12.72 6.48
CA HIS A 4 -7.87 -13.54 7.62
C HIS A 4 -8.25 -12.90 8.97
N LYS A 5 -9.16 -11.91 8.97
CA LYS A 5 -9.65 -11.24 10.19
C LYS A 5 -8.57 -10.52 11.00
N VAL A 6 -7.49 -10.11 10.33
CA VAL A 6 -6.47 -9.22 10.90
C VAL A 6 -6.90 -7.77 10.63
N PRO A 7 -7.04 -6.92 11.65
CA PRO A 7 -7.41 -5.52 11.47
C PRO A 7 -6.32 -4.76 10.73
N VAL A 8 -6.76 -3.93 9.77
CA VAL A 8 -5.91 -3.11 8.92
C VAL A 8 -6.39 -1.66 8.97
N LEU A 9 -5.49 -0.78 9.38
CA LEU A 9 -5.64 0.67 9.24
C LEU A 9 -4.94 1.09 7.95
N TYR A 10 -5.69 1.57 6.95
CA TYR A 10 -5.14 2.06 5.70
C TYR A 10 -5.21 3.59 5.66
N TYR A 11 -4.07 4.24 5.81
CA TYR A 11 -3.94 5.68 5.67
C TYR A 11 -3.73 6.04 4.20
N ASP A 12 -4.74 6.64 3.58
CA ASP A 12 -4.72 7.07 2.18
C ASP A 12 -4.75 8.60 2.11
N PHE A 13 -3.62 9.20 1.74
CA PHE A 13 -3.47 10.64 1.61
C PHE A 13 -3.57 11.15 0.17
N GLU A 14 -3.78 10.25 -0.79
CA GLU A 14 -3.70 10.57 -2.23
C GLU A 14 -4.97 10.25 -3.00
N ASN A 15 -5.47 9.01 -2.92
CA ASN A 15 -6.40 8.49 -3.90
C ASN A 15 -7.86 8.77 -3.55
N GLY A 16 -8.16 8.91 -2.27
CA GLY A 16 -9.50 8.98 -1.70
C GLY A 16 -10.14 7.60 -1.54
N ARG A 17 -10.90 7.44 -0.45
CA ARG A 17 -11.60 6.19 -0.07
C ARG A 17 -12.38 5.54 -1.22
N GLN A 18 -13.08 6.35 -2.02
CA GLN A 18 -13.93 5.85 -3.11
C GLN A 18 -13.12 5.12 -4.20
N LYS A 19 -11.94 5.62 -4.58
CA LYS A 19 -11.10 4.95 -5.59
C LYS A 19 -10.57 3.62 -5.06
N LEU A 20 -10.16 3.58 -3.80
CA LEU A 20 -9.67 2.36 -3.16
C LEU A 20 -10.77 1.29 -3.08
N TYR A 21 -12.00 1.70 -2.74
CA TYR A 21 -13.16 0.80 -2.69
C TYR A 21 -13.53 0.28 -4.08
N GLN A 22 -13.55 1.16 -5.09
CA GLN A 22 -13.82 0.76 -6.48
C GLN A 22 -12.79 -0.25 -7.00
N ARG A 23 -11.49 -0.02 -6.74
CA ARG A 23 -10.42 -0.97 -7.12
C ARG A 23 -10.55 -2.28 -6.37
N THR A 24 -10.93 -2.26 -5.10
CA THR A 24 -11.13 -3.48 -4.32
C THR A 24 -12.32 -4.29 -4.83
N LEU A 25 -13.46 -3.65 -5.07
CA LEU A 25 -14.62 -4.30 -5.66
C LEU A 25 -14.35 -4.82 -7.07
N SER A 26 -13.56 -4.09 -7.88
CA SER A 26 -13.14 -4.53 -9.21
C SER A 26 -12.39 -5.87 -9.14
N ARG A 27 -11.43 -6.00 -8.21
CA ARG A 27 -10.71 -7.25 -7.96
C ARG A 27 -11.61 -8.38 -7.45
N LEU A 28 -12.51 -8.09 -6.52
CA LEU A 28 -13.39 -9.09 -5.89
C LEU A 28 -14.44 -9.62 -6.86
N SER A 29 -15.06 -8.73 -7.64
CA SER A 29 -16.18 -9.07 -8.55
C SER A 29 -15.72 -9.52 -9.93
N ARG A 30 -14.43 -9.41 -10.27
CA ARG A 30 -13.91 -9.62 -11.63
C ARG A 30 -14.62 -8.74 -12.66
N LEU A 31 -14.92 -7.50 -12.27
CA LEU A 31 -15.46 -6.45 -13.14
C LEU A 31 -14.46 -5.32 -13.23
N SER A 32 -14.32 -4.70 -14.40
CA SER A 32 -13.55 -3.47 -14.57
C SER A 32 -14.14 -2.33 -13.74
N VAL A 33 -13.33 -1.29 -13.46
CA VAL A 33 -13.80 -0.12 -12.70
C VAL A 33 -15.03 0.58 -13.33
N PRO A 34 -15.13 0.75 -14.67
CA PRO A 34 -16.35 1.25 -15.31
C PRO A 34 -17.57 0.36 -15.06
N GLU A 35 -17.40 -0.97 -15.16
CA GLU A 35 -18.49 -1.93 -14.92
C GLU A 35 -18.95 -1.91 -13.45
N VAL A 36 -18.03 -1.81 -12.49
CA VAL A 36 -18.36 -1.64 -11.06
C VAL A 36 -19.19 -0.38 -10.83
N LYS A 37 -18.83 0.74 -11.48
CA LYS A 37 -19.59 2.00 -11.38
C LYS A 37 -20.99 1.85 -11.95
N ALA A 38 -21.12 1.21 -13.12
CA ALA A 38 -22.42 0.97 -13.76
C ALA A 38 -23.30 0.03 -12.93
N ALA A 39 -22.73 -1.06 -12.40
CA ALA A 39 -23.43 -2.02 -11.55
C ALA A 39 -23.95 -1.36 -10.26
N GLY A 40 -23.14 -0.50 -9.62
CA GLY A 40 -23.55 0.24 -8.43
C GLY A 40 -24.63 1.30 -8.71
N ALA A 41 -24.61 1.94 -9.89
CA ALA A 41 -25.59 2.96 -10.26
C ALA A 41 -26.95 2.38 -10.66
N THR A 42 -26.96 1.23 -11.34
CA THR A 42 -28.17 0.60 -11.88
C THR A 42 -28.81 -0.38 -10.91
N GLY A 43 -28.08 -0.83 -9.88
CA GLY A 43 -28.51 -1.93 -9.02
C GLY A 43 -28.62 -3.28 -9.74
N ALA A 44 -28.24 -3.33 -11.02
CA ALA A 44 -28.33 -4.51 -11.88
C ALA A 44 -27.01 -5.32 -11.91
N GLY A 45 -26.20 -5.21 -10.85
CA GLY A 45 -25.01 -6.04 -10.70
C GLY A 45 -25.41 -7.52 -10.63
N GLY A 46 -24.82 -8.36 -11.47
CA GLY A 46 -25.07 -9.79 -11.46
C GLY A 46 -24.66 -10.45 -10.11
N PRO A 47 -24.95 -11.76 -9.92
CA PRO A 47 -24.69 -12.46 -8.67
C PRO A 47 -23.26 -12.33 -8.13
N ALA A 48 -22.25 -12.30 -9.03
CA ALA A 48 -20.85 -12.11 -8.67
C ALA A 48 -20.56 -10.74 -8.02
N PHE A 49 -21.23 -9.67 -8.49
CA PHE A 49 -21.09 -8.34 -7.90
C PHE A 49 -21.76 -8.23 -6.53
N ALA A 50 -22.93 -8.84 -6.37
CA ALA A 50 -23.64 -8.90 -5.09
C ALA A 50 -22.81 -9.65 -4.04
N ALA A 51 -22.25 -10.82 -4.40
CA ALA A 51 -21.34 -11.58 -3.53
C ALA A 51 -20.10 -10.77 -3.17
N ALA A 52 -19.45 -10.11 -4.14
CA ALA A 52 -18.31 -9.24 -3.88
C ALA A 52 -18.63 -8.06 -2.95
N CYS A 53 -19.84 -7.49 -3.05
CA CYS A 53 -20.30 -6.45 -2.12
C CYS A 53 -20.46 -6.99 -0.70
N GLN A 54 -21.05 -8.18 -0.54
CA GLN A 54 -21.20 -8.83 0.75
C GLN A 54 -19.83 -9.15 1.38
N ASP A 55 -18.94 -9.80 0.63
CA ASP A 55 -17.57 -10.06 1.03
C ASP A 55 -16.86 -8.78 1.47
N PHE A 56 -17.02 -7.70 0.70
CA PHE A 56 -16.39 -6.43 1.01
C PHE A 56 -16.97 -5.77 2.27
N GLN A 57 -18.29 -5.88 2.50
CA GLN A 57 -18.92 -5.41 3.73
C GLN A 57 -18.36 -6.13 4.97
N GLU A 58 -18.17 -7.45 4.90
CA GLU A 58 -17.53 -8.21 5.98
C GLU A 58 -16.08 -7.78 6.19
N MET A 59 -15.34 -7.58 5.09
CA MET A 59 -13.96 -7.05 5.13
C MET A 59 -13.88 -5.67 5.78
N LEU A 60 -14.88 -4.81 5.60
CA LEU A 60 -14.94 -3.50 6.26
C LEU A 60 -15.04 -3.63 7.78
N GLY A 61 -15.42 -4.76 8.37
CA GLY A 61 -15.29 -4.99 9.82
C GLY A 61 -13.84 -4.95 10.32
N TYR A 62 -12.88 -5.29 9.44
CA TYR A 62 -11.46 -5.36 9.77
C TYR A 62 -10.62 -4.34 8.99
N LEU A 63 -11.22 -3.54 8.11
CA LEU A 63 -10.52 -2.52 7.32
C LEU A 63 -11.06 -1.13 7.65
N ARG A 64 -10.18 -0.22 8.06
CA ARG A 64 -10.51 1.21 8.22
C ARG A 64 -9.64 2.02 7.28
N VAL A 65 -10.26 2.77 6.37
CA VAL A 65 -9.55 3.70 5.48
C VAL A 65 -9.66 5.11 6.05
N ILE A 66 -8.51 5.70 6.36
CA ILE A 66 -8.36 6.99 7.03
C ILE A 66 -7.71 7.97 6.06
N ASN A 67 -8.30 9.15 5.92
CA ASN A 67 -7.82 10.21 5.04
C ASN A 67 -7.74 11.58 5.75
N ASP A 68 -7.59 11.56 7.08
CA ASP A 68 -7.54 12.78 7.90
C ASP A 68 -6.13 13.40 7.90
N ARG A 69 -6.03 14.65 7.43
CA ARG A 69 -4.78 15.42 7.41
C ARG A 69 -4.36 15.97 8.78
N LYS A 70 -5.21 15.85 9.81
CA LYS A 70 -4.88 16.21 11.19
C LYS A 70 -4.16 15.09 11.94
N LEU A 71 -3.80 14.01 11.25
CA LEU A 71 -3.12 12.87 11.85
C LEU A 71 -1.85 13.29 12.61
N ASN A 72 -1.69 12.74 13.80
CA ASN A 72 -0.44 12.76 14.56
C ASN A 72 -0.23 11.38 15.21
N ALA A 73 0.92 11.19 15.85
CA ALA A 73 1.29 9.90 16.44
C ALA A 73 0.34 9.44 17.56
N GLU A 74 -0.28 10.38 18.30
CA GLU A 74 -1.25 10.06 19.35
C GLU A 74 -2.59 9.59 18.76
N ILE A 75 -3.09 10.28 17.74
CA ILE A 75 -4.30 9.87 17.00
C ILE A 75 -4.09 8.48 16.37
N MET A 76 -2.90 8.21 15.82
CA MET A 76 -2.58 6.88 15.28
C MET A 76 -2.67 5.78 16.34
N ARG A 77 -2.12 6.00 17.54
CA ARG A 77 -2.24 5.06 18.67
C ARG A 77 -3.71 4.79 19.02
N ARG A 78 -4.51 5.85 19.14
CA ARG A 78 -5.96 5.72 19.42
C ARG A 78 -6.70 4.93 18.34
N HIS A 79 -6.36 5.12 17.06
CA HIS A 79 -6.94 4.33 15.98
C HIS A 79 -6.60 2.84 16.09
N ILE A 80 -5.36 2.52 16.46
CA ILE A 80 -4.91 1.14 16.69
C ILE A 80 -5.69 0.53 17.86
N ASP A 81 -5.77 1.21 18.99
CA ASP A 81 -6.51 0.71 20.16
C ASP A 81 -7.98 0.47 19.84
N PHE A 82 -8.60 1.41 19.11
CA PHE A 82 -10.01 1.31 18.74
C PHE A 82 -10.28 0.08 17.85
N ILE A 83 -9.51 -0.11 16.78
CA ILE A 83 -9.75 -1.23 15.86
C ILE A 83 -9.43 -2.58 16.52
N ARG A 84 -8.44 -2.64 17.42
CA ARG A 84 -8.15 -3.85 18.22
C ARG A 84 -9.30 -4.20 19.14
N HIS A 85 -9.85 -3.21 19.84
CA HIS A 85 -10.99 -3.41 20.72
C HIS A 85 -12.23 -3.88 19.95
N GLU A 86 -12.51 -3.24 18.80
CA GLU A 86 -13.65 -3.57 17.94
C GLU A 86 -13.54 -4.99 17.35
N THR A 87 -12.35 -5.37 16.88
CA THR A 87 -12.12 -6.67 16.25
C THR A 87 -11.74 -7.79 17.22
N ARG A 88 -11.48 -7.45 18.49
CA ARG A 88 -10.93 -8.33 19.53
C ARG A 88 -9.68 -9.08 19.05
N ASN A 89 -8.82 -8.37 18.33
CA ASN A 89 -7.58 -8.92 17.77
C ASN A 89 -6.39 -8.09 18.25
N GLU A 90 -5.36 -8.76 18.76
CA GLU A 90 -4.13 -8.12 19.23
C GLU A 90 -3.19 -7.75 18.07
N TYR A 91 -3.24 -8.47 16.95
CA TYR A 91 -2.44 -8.14 15.78
C TYR A 91 -3.08 -7.01 15.00
N THR A 92 -2.31 -6.05 14.52
CA THR A 92 -2.81 -4.95 13.69
C THR A 92 -1.77 -4.55 12.67
N VAL A 93 -2.23 -4.32 11.45
CA VAL A 93 -1.39 -3.86 10.35
C VAL A 93 -1.76 -2.42 10.02
N VAL A 94 -0.77 -1.56 9.93
CA VAL A 94 -0.94 -0.17 9.55
C VAL A 94 -0.29 0.05 8.20
N VAL A 95 -1.10 0.38 7.19
CA VAL A 95 -0.66 0.70 5.83
C VAL A 95 -0.64 2.22 5.65
N ILE A 96 0.45 2.77 5.14
CA ILE A 96 0.60 4.21 4.87
C ILE A 96 0.84 4.44 3.37
N ASP A 97 -0.10 5.11 2.71
CA ASP A 97 -0.09 5.42 1.28
C ASP A 97 -0.27 6.94 1.06
N SER A 98 0.79 7.73 0.90
CA SER A 98 2.23 7.38 0.90
C SER A 98 2.99 8.18 1.95
N LEU A 99 4.20 7.72 2.30
CA LEU A 99 5.06 8.33 3.34
C LEU A 99 5.28 9.83 3.13
N HIS A 100 5.49 10.26 1.89
CA HIS A 100 5.78 11.65 1.52
C HIS A 100 4.59 12.60 1.73
N LYS A 101 3.40 12.06 1.99
CA LYS A 101 2.14 12.80 2.15
C LYS A 101 1.65 12.85 3.60
N LEU A 102 2.42 12.29 4.54
CA LEU A 102 2.14 12.43 5.97
C LEU A 102 2.17 13.91 6.38
N PRO A 103 1.32 14.33 7.34
CA PRO A 103 1.26 15.72 7.76
C PRO A 103 2.50 16.10 8.59
N PHE A 104 3.14 17.20 8.21
CA PHE A 104 4.24 17.84 8.95
C PHE A 104 4.03 19.36 8.95
N LYS A 105 4.72 20.08 9.86
CA LYS A 105 4.46 21.50 10.11
C LYS A 105 4.84 22.40 8.93
N GLU A 106 5.96 22.13 8.26
CA GLU A 106 6.44 22.93 7.13
C GLU A 106 7.01 22.08 5.98
N PHE A 107 6.71 22.45 4.73
CA PHE A 107 7.19 21.75 3.53
C PHE A 107 8.69 21.89 3.27
N SER A 108 9.31 22.97 3.74
CA SER A 108 10.77 23.17 3.76
C SER A 108 11.50 22.09 4.57
N GLU A 109 10.79 21.44 5.49
CA GLU A 109 11.34 20.43 6.41
C GLU A 109 10.95 19.01 6.02
N GLN A 110 10.49 18.75 4.78
CA GLN A 110 9.96 17.45 4.37
C GLN A 110 10.86 16.26 4.78
N ARG A 111 12.18 16.36 4.60
CA ARG A 111 13.14 15.32 5.02
C ARG A 111 13.11 15.13 6.54
N THR A 112 13.26 16.20 7.30
CA THR A 112 13.21 16.19 8.77
C THR A 112 11.86 15.68 9.29
N GLY A 113 10.76 16.03 8.62
CA GLY A 113 9.41 15.58 8.92
C GLY A 113 9.23 14.08 8.67
N ILE A 114 9.77 13.56 7.57
CA ILE A 114 9.79 12.12 7.29
C ILE A 114 10.60 11.39 8.36
N ASP A 115 11.80 11.86 8.70
CA ASP A 115 12.65 11.25 9.74
C ASP A 115 11.98 11.27 11.12
N ALA A 116 11.26 12.35 11.45
CA ALA A 116 10.47 12.44 12.67
C ALA A 116 9.32 11.43 12.67
N TRP A 117 8.62 11.26 11.55
CA TRP A 117 7.57 10.25 11.41
C TRP A 117 8.13 8.84 11.53
N LEU A 118 9.23 8.51 10.86
CA LEU A 118 9.85 7.18 10.95
C LEU A 118 10.16 6.80 12.40
N ARG A 119 10.78 7.70 13.17
CA ARG A 119 11.03 7.48 14.61
C ARG A 119 9.75 7.28 15.42
N GLN A 120 8.68 8.01 15.10
CA GLN A 120 7.38 7.83 15.76
C GLN A 120 6.74 6.48 15.39
N LEU A 121 6.87 6.05 14.13
CA LEU A 121 6.34 4.76 13.67
C LEU A 121 7.10 3.60 14.33
N GLU A 122 8.43 3.69 14.45
CA GLU A 122 9.23 2.73 15.22
C GLU A 122 8.79 2.67 16.68
N ALA A 123 8.62 3.82 17.33
CA ALA A 123 8.13 3.87 18.71
C ALA A 123 6.74 3.22 18.85
N ILE A 124 5.81 3.49 17.93
CA ILE A 124 4.47 2.87 17.93
C ILE A 124 4.57 1.36 17.68
N ARG A 125 5.43 0.93 16.75
CA ARG A 125 5.67 -0.49 16.43
C ARG A 125 6.10 -1.23 17.68
N ASP A 126 7.06 -0.69 18.40
CA ASP A 126 7.67 -1.34 19.57
C ASP A 126 6.73 -1.28 20.79
N GLU A 127 6.04 -0.17 20.99
CA GLU A 127 5.08 0.04 22.10
C GLU A 127 3.82 -0.82 21.95
N LEU A 128 3.24 -0.85 20.75
CA LEU A 128 1.95 -1.50 20.51
C LEU A 128 2.08 -2.86 19.82
N HIS A 129 3.27 -3.30 19.41
CA HIS A 129 3.47 -4.54 18.64
C HIS A 129 2.61 -4.60 17.37
N VAL A 130 2.58 -3.50 16.61
CA VAL A 130 1.90 -3.42 15.31
C VAL A 130 2.88 -3.61 14.16
N SER A 131 2.39 -4.04 13.00
CA SER A 131 3.20 -4.12 11.78
C SER A 131 2.91 -2.92 10.87
N PHE A 132 3.94 -2.23 10.41
CA PHE A 132 3.81 -1.14 9.44
C PHE A 132 4.15 -1.61 8.03
N LEU A 133 3.30 -1.26 7.06
CA LEU A 133 3.58 -1.35 5.63
C LEU A 133 3.52 0.06 5.04
N ILE A 134 4.67 0.59 4.66
CA ILE A 134 4.79 1.98 4.24
C ILE A 134 5.09 2.02 2.74
N LEU A 135 4.24 2.71 1.98
CA LEU A 135 4.48 2.96 0.57
C LEU A 135 5.28 4.25 0.41
N SER A 136 6.44 4.14 -0.23
CA SER A 136 7.32 5.27 -0.52
C SER A 136 7.46 5.40 -2.04
N GLU A 137 7.40 6.65 -2.52
CA GLU A 137 7.72 6.96 -3.90
C GLU A 137 9.24 6.93 -4.07
N LEU A 138 9.72 6.30 -5.14
CA LEU A 138 11.15 6.25 -5.44
C LEU A 138 11.58 7.57 -6.07
N SER A 139 12.77 8.07 -5.71
CA SER A 139 13.32 9.26 -6.38
C SER A 139 13.62 8.91 -7.84
N ARG A 140 13.32 9.85 -8.75
CA ARG A 140 13.67 9.69 -10.16
C ARG A 140 15.20 9.75 -10.28
N GLY A 141 15.86 8.60 -10.22
CA GLY A 141 17.27 8.46 -10.57
C GLY A 141 17.52 8.99 -12.00
N THR A 142 18.75 9.40 -12.27
CA THR A 142 19.20 9.82 -13.61
C THR A 142 18.72 8.84 -14.68
N LYS A 143 18.20 9.38 -15.77
CA LYS A 143 17.36 8.79 -16.83
C LYS A 143 17.85 7.48 -17.51
N ASP A 144 18.93 6.86 -17.06
CA ASP A 144 19.59 5.74 -17.75
C ASP A 144 19.49 4.37 -17.04
N GLY A 145 18.61 4.19 -16.04
CA GLY A 145 18.66 2.98 -15.22
C GLY A 145 17.33 2.42 -14.73
N TYR A 146 16.30 2.30 -15.57
CA TYR A 146 15.21 1.33 -15.28
C TYR A 146 15.63 -0.12 -15.61
N THR A 147 16.83 -0.30 -16.17
CA THR A 147 17.45 -1.58 -16.53
C THR A 147 18.37 -2.16 -15.43
N ASP A 148 18.74 -1.38 -14.42
CA ASP A 148 19.58 -1.86 -13.33
C ASP A 148 18.73 -2.45 -12.20
N THR A 149 19.20 -3.55 -11.63
CA THR A 149 18.62 -4.14 -10.42
C THR A 149 18.49 -3.05 -9.34
N PRO A 150 17.28 -2.84 -8.77
CA PRO A 150 17.10 -1.79 -7.78
C PRO A 150 17.99 -2.05 -6.57
N HIS A 151 18.68 -1.01 -6.11
CA HIS A 151 19.59 -1.04 -4.99
C HIS A 151 19.20 0.03 -3.97
N MET A 152 19.75 -0.02 -2.75
CA MET A 152 19.39 0.90 -1.67
C MET A 152 19.51 2.39 -2.02
N GLY A 153 20.38 2.72 -2.98
CA GLY A 153 20.54 4.08 -3.50
C GLY A 153 19.28 4.71 -4.09
N VAL A 154 18.25 3.92 -4.43
CA VAL A 154 16.95 4.43 -4.94
C VAL A 154 16.14 5.13 -3.84
N PHE A 155 16.41 4.85 -2.55
CA PHE A 155 15.80 5.58 -1.43
C PHE A 155 16.55 6.88 -1.07
N LYS A 156 17.60 7.26 -1.82
CA LYS A 156 18.29 8.55 -1.62
C LYS A 156 17.30 9.69 -1.83
N GLY A 157 16.99 10.40 -0.73
CA GLY A 157 16.02 11.49 -0.67
C GLY A 157 14.82 11.23 0.24
N SER A 158 14.56 9.98 0.61
CA SER A 158 13.40 9.59 1.43
C SER A 158 13.70 9.53 2.94
N GLY A 159 14.82 10.11 3.41
CA GLY A 159 15.20 10.13 4.84
C GLY A 159 15.97 8.89 5.31
N ASP A 160 15.94 8.61 6.62
CA ASP A 160 16.59 7.46 7.29
C ASP A 160 15.87 6.10 7.07
N ILE A 161 15.13 5.94 5.97
CA ILE A 161 14.39 4.69 5.66
C ILE A 161 15.34 3.48 5.58
N GLU A 162 16.54 3.69 5.04
CA GLU A 162 17.57 2.65 4.91
C GLU A 162 17.95 2.03 6.28
N TYR A 163 17.85 2.80 7.36
CA TYR A 163 18.26 2.35 8.70
C TYR A 163 17.07 1.90 9.58
N SER A 164 15.88 2.44 9.33
CA SER A 164 14.67 2.18 10.12
C SER A 164 13.85 0.99 9.61
N ALA A 165 13.91 0.68 8.31
CA ALA A 165 13.15 -0.43 7.74
C ALA A 165 13.74 -1.78 8.17
N ASP A 166 12.89 -2.67 8.70
CA ASP A 166 13.26 -4.06 8.93
C ASP A 166 13.42 -4.82 7.60
N ASN A 167 12.57 -4.47 6.61
CA ASN A 167 12.62 -4.95 5.24
C ASN A 167 12.31 -3.79 4.29
N ALA A 168 13.16 -3.60 3.27
CA ALA A 168 12.95 -2.65 2.19
C ALA A 168 12.70 -3.41 0.88
N LEU A 169 11.52 -3.21 0.31
CA LEU A 169 11.09 -3.83 -0.93
C LEU A 169 10.96 -2.78 -2.03
N VAL A 170 11.35 -3.14 -3.25
CA VAL A 170 11.18 -2.30 -4.45
C VAL A 170 10.33 -3.05 -5.46
N PHE A 171 9.22 -2.44 -5.86
CA PHE A 171 8.35 -2.94 -6.92
C PHE A 171 8.65 -2.16 -8.22
N SER A 172 9.23 -2.85 -9.20
CA SER A 172 9.75 -2.23 -10.43
C SER A 172 9.11 -2.86 -11.67
N PRO A 173 8.61 -2.08 -12.64
CA PRO A 173 8.14 -2.63 -13.90
C PRO A 173 9.33 -3.13 -14.73
N ASN A 174 9.19 -4.32 -15.32
CA ASN A 174 10.14 -4.88 -16.28
C ASN A 174 9.73 -4.59 -17.74
N TRP A 175 8.94 -3.52 -17.93
CA TRP A 175 8.41 -3.06 -19.21
C TRP A 175 8.41 -1.53 -19.18
N ASP A 176 8.49 -0.90 -20.35
CA ASP A 176 8.48 0.55 -20.45
C ASP A 176 7.05 1.08 -20.30
N PRO A 177 6.70 1.78 -19.19
CA PRO A 177 5.36 2.32 -18.99
C PRO A 177 4.94 3.34 -20.05
N LEU A 178 5.89 3.89 -20.80
CA LEU A 178 5.69 4.88 -21.86
C LEU A 178 5.51 4.22 -23.23
N GLN A 179 5.83 2.94 -23.39
CA GLN A 179 5.60 2.19 -24.63
C GLN A 179 4.25 1.47 -24.54
N THR A 180 3.24 2.10 -25.12
CA THR A 180 1.90 1.52 -25.30
C THR A 180 1.90 0.53 -26.47
N SER A 181 2.44 -0.67 -26.29
CA SER A 181 2.13 -1.81 -27.16
C SER A 181 1.16 -2.76 -26.43
N GLU A 182 0.07 -3.13 -27.10
CA GLU A 182 -0.98 -4.01 -26.55
C GLU A 182 -0.46 -5.40 -26.15
N ASP A 183 0.66 -5.84 -26.74
CA ASP A 183 1.27 -7.17 -26.52
C ASP A 183 2.34 -7.23 -25.42
N GLN A 184 2.63 -6.12 -24.71
CA GLN A 184 3.60 -6.18 -23.62
C GLN A 184 3.00 -6.92 -22.42
N GLN A 185 3.59 -8.07 -22.06
CA GLN A 185 3.38 -8.68 -20.76
C GLN A 185 3.83 -7.68 -19.69
N ARG A 186 2.86 -7.03 -19.03
CA ARG A 186 3.09 -6.03 -17.98
C ARG A 186 3.58 -6.72 -16.70
N GLN A 187 4.83 -7.18 -16.73
CA GLN A 187 5.48 -7.89 -15.64
C GLN A 187 6.21 -6.91 -14.71
N ASN A 188 6.12 -7.15 -13.42
CA ASN A 188 6.73 -6.32 -12.40
C ASN A 188 7.53 -7.22 -11.46
N ASN A 189 8.73 -6.80 -11.11
CA ASN A 189 9.60 -7.53 -10.22
C ASN A 189 9.54 -6.92 -8.83
N LEU A 190 9.31 -7.75 -7.82
CA LEU A 190 9.44 -7.39 -6.42
C LEU A 190 10.83 -7.79 -5.92
N TRP A 191 11.63 -6.82 -5.51
CA TRP A 191 12.98 -7.02 -5.01
C TRP A 191 13.04 -6.71 -3.53
N LEU A 192 13.69 -7.57 -2.76
CA LEU A 192 14.15 -7.27 -1.41
C LEU A 192 15.53 -6.63 -1.54
N VAL A 193 15.63 -5.35 -1.24
CA VAL A 193 16.87 -4.58 -1.42
C VAL A 193 17.63 -4.38 -0.11
N ALA A 194 16.94 -4.46 1.02
CA ALA A 194 17.54 -4.58 2.34
C ALA A 194 16.63 -5.38 3.28
N SER A 195 17.25 -6.13 4.19
CA SER A 195 16.57 -6.82 5.28
C SER A 195 17.54 -7.02 6.43
N ARG A 196 17.02 -6.98 7.66
CA ARG A 196 17.78 -7.33 8.87
C ARG A 196 17.96 -8.84 9.04
N GLU A 197 17.07 -9.65 8.45
CA GLU A 197 17.00 -11.10 8.70
C GLU A 197 17.24 -11.95 7.45
N HIS A 198 17.07 -11.37 6.26
CA HIS A 198 17.11 -12.10 4.99
C HIS A 198 18.17 -11.54 4.04
N THR A 199 18.62 -12.38 3.09
CA THR A 199 19.53 -11.94 2.04
C THR A 199 18.76 -11.17 0.96
N PRO A 200 19.20 -9.96 0.57
CA PRO A 200 18.60 -9.21 -0.54
C PRO A 200 18.59 -10.01 -1.86
N GLY A 201 17.55 -9.81 -2.68
CA GLY A 201 17.37 -10.51 -3.94
C GLY A 201 15.99 -10.33 -4.55
N LEU A 202 15.77 -11.01 -5.68
CA LEU A 202 14.43 -11.09 -6.30
C LEU A 202 13.53 -11.93 -5.39
N VAL A 203 12.38 -11.37 -5.01
CA VAL A 203 11.38 -12.07 -4.18
C VAL A 203 10.40 -12.83 -5.06
N ALA A 204 9.82 -12.15 -6.05
CA ALA A 204 8.81 -12.71 -6.95
C ALA A 204 8.62 -11.83 -8.19
N ARG A 205 8.08 -12.42 -9.25
CA ARG A 205 7.58 -11.67 -10.41
C ARG A 205 6.06 -11.63 -10.40
N TYR A 206 5.50 -10.52 -10.88
CA TYR A 206 4.07 -10.25 -10.87
C TYR A 206 3.59 -9.76 -12.23
N GLY A 207 2.69 -10.51 -12.86
CA GLY A 207 1.93 -10.05 -14.02
C GLY A 207 0.78 -9.14 -13.58
N LEU A 208 0.61 -7.99 -14.25
CA LEU A 208 -0.55 -7.12 -14.03
C LEU A 208 -1.83 -7.79 -14.55
N ASP A 209 -2.78 -8.00 -13.65
CA ASP A 209 -4.11 -8.52 -13.95
C ASP A 209 -5.04 -7.36 -14.35
N PHE A 210 -4.91 -6.91 -15.58
CA PHE A 210 -5.73 -5.86 -16.18
C PHE A 210 -6.93 -6.49 -16.91
N PRO A 211 -8.17 -5.95 -16.78
CA PRO A 211 -8.55 -4.64 -16.25
C PRO A 211 -8.90 -4.59 -14.75
N TYR A 212 -8.60 -5.64 -13.98
CA TYR A 212 -9.04 -5.78 -12.59
C TYR A 212 -8.11 -5.13 -11.56
N TRP A 213 -6.96 -4.59 -12.00
CA TRP A 213 -5.96 -3.93 -11.14
C TRP A 213 -5.48 -4.82 -10.00
N GLY A 214 -5.32 -6.12 -10.30
CA GLY A 214 -4.66 -7.11 -9.46
C GLY A 214 -3.25 -7.41 -9.95
N PHE A 215 -2.55 -8.25 -9.20
CA PHE A 215 -1.28 -8.85 -9.60
C PHE A 215 -1.40 -10.36 -9.45
N VAL A 216 -0.86 -11.10 -10.42
CA VAL A 216 -0.73 -12.56 -10.38
C VAL A 216 0.75 -12.88 -10.28
N GLU A 217 1.14 -13.65 -9.27
CA GLU A 217 2.52 -14.10 -9.10
C GLU A 217 2.91 -15.06 -10.23
N GLN A 218 4.06 -14.84 -10.84
CA GLN A 218 4.60 -15.53 -12.00
C GLN A 218 6.02 -16.05 -11.69
N GLU A 219 6.09 -17.03 -10.80
CA GLU A 219 7.33 -17.65 -10.28
C GLU A 219 8.26 -16.74 -9.45
#